data_AF-A0A2I0T2A3-F1
#
_entry.id   AF-A0A2I0T2A3-F1
#
_cell.length_a   1.000
_cell.length_b   1.000
_cell.length_c   1.000
_cell.angle_alpha   90.00
_cell.angle_beta   90.00
_cell.angle_gamma   90.00
#
_symmetry.space_group_name_H-M   'P 1'
#
loop_
_entity.id
_entity.type
_entity.pdbx_description
1 polymer ?
#
loop_
_entity_poly.entity_id
_entity_poly.type
_entity_poly.pdbx_seq_one_letter_code
_entity_poly.pdbx_strand_id
1 'polypeptide(L)'
;MATPAPRTVLVTGCSSGIGLAVAVRLAQDPQQRYQVIATMRDLRKKEKLEQAAGAALGKTLSIQRLDVCSDSSVAECMESIPGGRVDVLAAPSH
;
A
#
# COMPACT_ATOMS: atom_id res chain seq x y z
N MET A 1 -1.44 28.52 3.00
CA MET A 1 -0.27 27.62 3.05
C MET A 1 -0.72 26.29 2.47
N ALA A 2 -0.15 25.86 1.35
CA ALA A 2 -0.54 24.58 0.75
C ALA A 2 -0.03 23.45 1.65
N THR A 3 -0.93 22.69 2.26
CA THR A 3 -0.56 21.43 2.90
C THR A 3 0.07 20.55 1.82
N PRO A 4 1.32 20.09 1.96
CA PRO A 4 1.92 19.22 0.96
C PRO A 4 1.03 17.98 0.83
N ALA A 5 0.67 17.62 -0.41
CA ALA A 5 -0.12 16.43 -0.67
C ALA A 5 0.58 15.21 -0.06
N PRO A 6 -0.17 14.26 0.54
CA PRO A 6 0.42 13.05 1.11
C PRO A 6 1.18 12.29 0.01
N ARG A 7 2.36 11.75 0.37
CA ARG A 7 3.19 10.96 -0.55
C ARG A 7 2.57 9.59 -0.75
N THR A 8 2.39 9.19 -1.99
CA THR A 8 1.81 7.88 -2.30
C THR A 8 2.90 6.82 -2.27
N VAL A 9 2.76 5.84 -1.38
CA VAL A 9 3.72 4.76 -1.19
C VAL A 9 3.09 3.45 -1.62
N LEU A 10 3.68 2.78 -2.61
CA LEU A 10 3.27 1.45 -3.06
C LEU A 10 4.15 0.40 -2.38
N VAL A 11 3.54 -0.45 -1.56
CA VAL A 11 4.24 -1.55 -0.89
C VAL A 11 3.76 -2.85 -1.50
N THR A 12 4.65 -3.63 -2.11
CA THR A 12 4.32 -4.96 -2.63
C THR A 12 4.59 -6.02 -1.57
N GLY A 13 4.04 -7.23 -1.73
CA GLY A 13 4.33 -8.34 -0.82
C GLY A 13 3.83 -8.14 0.62
N CYS A 14 2.69 -7.45 0.83
CA CYS A 14 2.19 -7.12 2.17
C CYS A 14 1.49 -8.27 2.91
N SER A 15 1.57 -9.51 2.40
CA SER A 15 0.86 -10.66 3.00
C SER A 15 1.45 -11.13 4.33
N SER A 16 2.73 -10.84 4.60
CA SER A 16 3.46 -11.26 5.80
C SER A 16 4.78 -10.50 5.96
N GLY A 17 5.38 -10.59 7.16
CA GLY A 17 6.75 -10.12 7.40
C GLY A 17 6.91 -8.60 7.35
N ILE A 18 8.03 -8.16 6.78
CA ILE A 18 8.46 -6.75 6.78
C ILE A 18 7.49 -5.87 6.00
N GLY A 19 6.97 -6.35 4.86
CA GLY A 19 6.04 -5.57 4.03
C GLY A 19 4.77 -5.16 4.76
N LEU A 20 4.18 -6.09 5.52
CA LEU A 20 3.01 -5.81 6.36
C LEU A 20 3.34 -4.75 7.42
N ALA A 21 4.46 -4.94 8.15
CA ALA A 21 4.84 -4.03 9.23
C ALA A 21 5.14 -2.62 8.70
N VAL A 22 5.83 -2.51 7.56
CA VAL A 22 6.15 -1.24 6.90
C VAL A 22 4.87 -0.54 6.42
N ALA A 23 3.99 -1.26 5.74
CA ALA A 23 2.73 -0.70 5.24
C ALA A 23 1.87 -0.12 6.37
N VAL A 24 1.70 -0.89 7.45
CA VAL A 24 0.95 -0.46 8.64
C VAL A 24 1.63 0.73 9.31
N ARG A 25 2.95 0.69 9.49
CA ARG A 25 3.69 1.76 10.16
C ARG A 25 3.60 3.09 9.40
N LEU A 26 3.70 3.06 8.08
CA LEU A 26 3.56 4.26 7.23
C LEU A 26 2.14 4.79 7.25
N ALA A 27 1.14 3.90 7.21
CA ALA A 27 -0.26 4.32 7.23
C ALA A 27 -0.69 4.90 8.58
N GLN A 28 -0.10 4.43 9.67
CA GLN A 28 -0.33 4.95 11.02
C GLN A 28 0.61 6.13 11.36
N ASP A 29 1.22 6.76 10.37
CA ASP A 29 2.01 7.97 10.59
C ASP A 29 1.12 9.04 11.25
N PRO A 30 1.49 9.58 12.43
CA PRO A 30 0.66 10.50 13.19
C PRO A 30 0.43 11.83 12.46
N GLN A 31 1.29 12.16 11.50
CA GLN A 31 1.15 13.35 10.66
C GLN A 31 0.40 13.06 9.35
N GLN A 32 -0.05 11.82 9.12
CA GLN A 32 -0.78 11.36 7.94
C GLN A 32 -0.12 11.80 6.62
N ARG A 33 1.22 11.76 6.58
CA ARG A 33 2.01 12.25 5.44
C ARG A 33 2.04 11.27 4.26
N TYR A 34 1.58 10.04 4.47
CA TYR A 34 1.72 8.96 3.51
C TYR A 34 0.34 8.36 3.19
N GLN A 35 0.10 8.18 1.89
CA GLN A 35 -1.00 7.36 1.38
C GLN A 35 -0.41 6.01 0.95
N VAL A 36 -0.66 4.97 1.74
CA VAL A 36 -0.09 3.65 1.53
C VAL A 36 -1.03 2.80 0.69
N ILE A 37 -0.53 2.32 -0.44
CA ILE A 37 -1.17 1.32 -1.27
C ILE A 37 -0.44 0.01 -1.02
N ALA A 38 -1.04 -0.83 -0.18
CA ALA A 38 -0.50 -2.13 0.15
C ALA A 38 -1.01 -3.15 -0.86
N THR A 39 -0.11 -3.73 -1.63
CA THR A 39 -0.44 -4.72 -2.63
C THR A 39 0.00 -6.12 -2.26
N MET A 40 -0.79 -7.10 -2.69
CA MET A 40 -0.52 -8.51 -2.49
C MET A 40 -1.10 -9.32 -3.65
N ARG A 41 -0.47 -10.46 -3.95
CA ARG A 41 -0.94 -11.41 -4.97
C ARG A 41 -2.27 -12.05 -4.57
N ASP A 42 -2.35 -12.50 -3.32
CA ASP A 42 -3.52 -13.17 -2.74
C ASP A 42 -4.23 -12.29 -1.72
N LEU A 43 -5.34 -11.68 -2.14
CA LEU A 43 -6.23 -10.94 -1.24
C LEU A 43 -6.85 -11.82 -0.14
N ARG A 44 -6.78 -13.15 -0.25
CA ARG A 44 -7.22 -14.07 0.82
C ARG A 44 -6.38 -13.93 2.09
N LYS A 45 -5.13 -13.46 1.98
CA LYS A 45 -4.23 -13.25 3.12
C LYS A 45 -4.29 -11.84 3.69
N LYS A 46 -5.21 -11.00 3.20
CA LYS A 46 -5.30 -9.59 3.59
C LYS A 46 -5.77 -9.39 5.03
N GLU A 47 -6.42 -10.37 5.65
CA GLU A 47 -6.99 -10.26 7.00
C GLU A 47 -5.96 -9.79 8.03
N LYS A 48 -4.73 -10.33 7.99
CA LYS A 48 -3.65 -9.90 8.89
C LYS A 48 -3.28 -8.43 8.71
N LEU A 49 -3.27 -7.97 7.47
CA LEU A 49 -2.98 -6.57 7.15
C LEU A 49 -4.15 -5.67 7.55
N GLU A 50 -5.39 -6.10 7.32
CA GLU A 50 -6.60 -5.38 7.74
C GLU A 50 -6.64 -5.20 9.26
N GLN A 51 -6.38 -6.28 10.00
CA GLN A 51 -6.31 -6.26 11.46
C GLN A 51 -5.18 -5.35 11.97
N ALA A 52 -3.99 -5.44 11.38
CA ALA A 52 -2.86 -4.62 11.81
C ALA A 52 -3.02 -3.13 11.44
N ALA A 53 -3.62 -2.83 10.29
CA ALA A 53 -3.91 -1.46 9.85
C ALA A 53 -4.97 -0.80 10.73
N GLY A 54 -5.99 -1.55 11.17
CA GLY A 54 -7.05 -1.08 12.04
C GLY A 54 -7.72 0.19 11.47
N ALA A 55 -7.71 1.28 12.23
CA ALA A 55 -8.33 2.54 11.85
C ALA A 55 -7.67 3.26 10.64
N ALA A 56 -6.47 2.83 10.24
CA ALA A 56 -5.79 3.37 9.06
C ALA A 56 -6.34 2.79 7.74
N LEU A 57 -6.94 1.59 7.81
CA LEU A 57 -7.55 0.94 6.64
C LEU A 57 -8.70 1.79 6.10
N GLY A 58 -8.68 2.06 4.80
CA GLY A 58 -9.68 2.90 4.10
C GLY A 58 -9.47 4.41 4.29
N LYS A 59 -8.52 4.85 5.12
CA LYS A 59 -8.16 6.27 5.26
C LYS A 59 -6.82 6.55 4.58
N THR A 60 -5.76 6.04 5.19
CA THR A 60 -4.37 6.22 4.75
C THR A 60 -3.77 4.93 4.20
N LEU A 61 -4.42 3.77 4.42
CA LEU A 61 -4.03 2.48 3.84
C LEU A 61 -5.14 1.93 2.95
N SER A 62 -4.80 1.58 1.72
CA SER A 62 -5.66 0.87 0.78
C SER A 62 -5.01 -0.45 0.39
N ILE A 63 -5.80 -1.51 0.37
CA ILE A 63 -5.35 -2.83 -0.07
C ILE A 63 -5.75 -3.02 -1.52
N GLN A 64 -4.79 -3.37 -2.37
CA GLN A 64 -5.00 -3.65 -3.79
C GLN A 64 -4.38 -4.99 -4.18
N ARG A 65 -4.91 -5.59 -5.24
CA ARG A 65 -4.28 -6.77 -5.82
C ARG A 65 -3.23 -6.32 -6.82
N LEU A 66 -2.02 -6.86 -6.71
CA LEU A 66 -0.98 -6.67 -7.71
C LEU A 66 -0.25 -7.99 -7.93
N ASP A 67 -0.27 -8.45 -9.16
CA ASP A 67 0.61 -9.51 -9.64
C ASP A 67 1.69 -8.90 -10.53
N VAL A 68 2.91 -8.80 -10.01
CA VAL A 68 4.06 -8.24 -10.74
C VAL A 68 4.49 -9.09 -11.95
N CYS A 69 3.98 -10.31 -12.08
CA CYS A 69 4.23 -11.18 -13.23
C CYS A 69 3.19 -11.00 -14.35
N SER A 70 2.16 -10.16 -14.16
CA SER A 70 1.14 -9.87 -15.15
C SER A 70 1.10 -8.38 -15.47
N ASP A 71 1.50 -8.01 -16.68
CA ASP A 71 1.40 -6.63 -17.17
C ASP A 71 0.00 -6.03 -17.01
N SER A 72 -1.05 -6.81 -17.26
CA SER A 72 -2.44 -6.38 -17.04
C SER A 72 -2.72 -6.02 -15.58
N SER A 73 -2.20 -6.79 -14.61
CA SER A 73 -2.40 -6.51 -13.19
C SER A 73 -1.60 -5.28 -12.74
N VAL A 74 -0.44 -5.03 -13.34
CA VAL A 74 0.33 -3.82 -13.10
C VAL A 74 -0.41 -2.60 -13.65
N ALA A 75 -0.94 -2.68 -14.87
CA ALA A 75 -1.72 -1.61 -15.48
C ALA A 75 -2.94 -1.26 -14.62
N GLU A 76 -3.77 -2.23 -14.25
CA GLU A 76 -4.95 -2.00 -13.40
C GLU A 76 -4.58 -1.38 -12.05
N CYS A 77 -3.50 -1.86 -11.41
CA CYS A 77 -3.06 -1.31 -10.15
C CYS A 77 -2.59 0.15 -10.29
N MET A 78 -1.87 0.48 -11.36
CA MET A 78 -1.40 1.83 -11.65
C MET A 78 -2.55 2.79 -11.99
N GLU A 79 -3.58 2.33 -12.70
CA GLU A 79 -4.80 3.10 -12.97
C GLU A 79 -5.59 3.41 -11.70
N SER A 80 -5.58 2.49 -10.73
CA SER A 80 -6.17 2.71 -9.40
C SER A 80 -5.41 3.73 -8.54
N ILE A 81 -4.19 4.14 -8.91
CA ILE A 81 -3.40 5.09 -8.11
C ILE A 81 -3.84 6.52 -8.45
N PRO A 82 -4.42 7.28 -7.50
CA PRO A 82 -4.82 8.65 -7.75
C PRO A 82 -3.60 9.51 -8.09
N GLY A 83 -3.59 10.08 -9.29
CA GLY A 83 -2.50 10.89 -9.82
C GLY A 83 -1.35 10.10 -10.43
N GLY A 84 -1.44 8.78 -10.55
CA GLY A 84 -0.48 7.92 -11.27
C GLY A 84 0.96 7.97 -10.75
N ARG A 85 1.16 8.53 -9.56
CA ARG A 85 2.49 8.81 -9.00
C ARG A 85 2.73 7.92 -7.80
N VAL A 86 3.80 7.14 -7.88
CA VAL A 86 4.34 6.37 -6.77
C VAL A 86 5.64 7.03 -6.35
N ASP A 87 5.70 7.55 -5.13
CA ASP A 87 6.91 8.17 -4.59
C ASP A 87 7.92 7.13 -4.11
N VAL A 88 7.44 6.00 -3.60
CA VAL A 88 8.28 4.94 -3.02
C VAL A 88 7.67 3.58 -3.36
N LEU A 89 8.49 2.70 -3.94
CA LEU A 89 8.18 1.30 -4.16
C LEU A 89 8.99 0.45 -3.17
N ALA A 90 8.31 -0.31 -2.32
CA ALA A 90 8.95 -1.28 -1.45
C ALA A 90 8.59 -2.69 -1.92
N ALA A 91 9.60 -3.47 -2.34
CA ALA A 91 9.50 -4.88 -2.69
C ALA A 91 10.23 -5.75 -1.64
N PRO A 92 9.59 -6.05 -0.50
CA PRO A 92 10.17 -6.92 0.51
C PRO A 92 10.10 -8.37 0.03
N SER A 93 11.18 -8.84 -0.57
CA SER A 93 11.42 -10.26 -0.85
C SER A 93 12.31 -10.85 0.24
N HIS A 94 11.68 -11.48 1.24
CA HIS A 94 12.18 -12.63 2.02
C HIS A 94 11.08 -13.16 2.95
#